data_AF-A0A6G3UE50-F1
#
_entry.id   AF-A0A6G3UE50-F1
#
_cell.length_a   1.000
_cell.length_b   1.000
_cell.length_c   1.000
_cell.angle_alpha   90.00
_cell.angle_beta   90.00
_cell.angle_gamma   90.00
#
_symmetry.space_group_name_H-M   'P 1'
#
loop_
_entity.id
_entity.type
_entity.pdbx_description
1 polymer ?
#
loop_
_entity_poly.entity_id
_entity_poly.type
_entity_poly.pdbx_seq_one_letter_code
_entity_poly.pdbx_strand_id
1 'polypeptide(L)'
;MTGHWALAPAEEGGVDVVRLGPDGLPDGPVRREADPAEAVRSRPGVTRWVWRSTAEVYPLLLATGVRVQRCHDIEVAETLLLGHEGRYGEPRSA
;
A
#
# COMPACT_ATOMS: atom_id res chain seq x y z
N MET A 1 4.66 11.31 -15.19
CA MET A 1 5.03 10.85 -13.83
C MET A 1 4.32 9.54 -13.59
N THR A 2 5.05 8.48 -13.29
CA THR A 2 4.52 7.15 -13.02
C THR A 2 3.80 7.17 -11.67
N GLY A 3 2.48 6.92 -11.72
CA GLY A 3 1.53 7.23 -10.64
C GLY A 3 1.70 6.43 -9.35
N HIS A 4 0.79 6.67 -8.42
CA HIS A 4 0.68 5.89 -7.18
C HIS A 4 0.16 4.48 -7.47
N TRP A 5 0.57 3.51 -6.65
CA TRP A 5 0.09 2.13 -6.73
C TRP A 5 -0.29 1.61 -5.37
N ALA A 6 -1.43 0.92 -5.29
CA ALA A 6 -1.79 0.15 -4.13
C ALA A 6 -1.19 -1.25 -4.19
N LEU A 7 -0.78 -1.76 -3.04
CA LEU A 7 -0.37 -3.14 -2.83
C LEU A 7 -0.99 -3.65 -1.52
N ALA A 8 -1.69 -4.78 -1.59
CA ALA A 8 -2.28 -5.44 -0.43
C ALA A 8 -1.90 -6.93 -0.44
N PRO A 9 -1.48 -7.53 0.70
CA PRO A 9 -1.35 -8.97 0.80
C PRO A 9 -2.69 -9.66 0.51
N ALA A 10 -2.66 -10.75 -0.24
CA ALA A 10 -3.84 -11.56 -0.49
C ALA A 10 -3.96 -12.70 0.53
N GLU A 11 -5.18 -13.07 0.91
CA GLU A 11 -5.44 -14.11 1.93
C GLU A 11 -4.81 -15.47 1.58
N GLU A 12 -4.80 -15.83 0.29
CA GLU A 12 -4.24 -17.09 -0.22
C GLU A 12 -2.74 -17.00 -0.56
N GLY A 13 -2.09 -15.89 -0.20
CA GLY A 13 -0.71 -15.57 -0.56
C GLY A 13 -0.59 -14.75 -1.84
N GLY A 14 0.60 -14.16 -2.03
CA GLY A 14 0.83 -13.15 -3.05
C GLY A 14 0.27 -11.78 -2.66
N VAL A 15 0.06 -10.92 -3.67
CA VAL A 15 -0.43 -9.55 -3.48
C VAL A 15 -1.46 -9.17 -4.54
N ASP A 16 -2.40 -8.34 -4.14
CA ASP A 16 -3.25 -7.58 -5.04
C ASP A 16 -2.60 -6.21 -5.29
N VAL A 17 -2.47 -5.85 -6.57
CA VAL A 17 -1.89 -4.58 -6.98
C VAL A 17 -2.76 -3.86 -7.99
N VAL A 18 -2.84 -2.54 -7.84
CA VAL A 18 -3.58 -1.68 -8.78
C VAL A 18 -2.95 -0.30 -8.86
N ARG A 19 -2.98 0.29 -10.05
CA ARG A 19 -2.60 1.68 -10.24
C ARG A 19 -3.68 2.56 -9.63
N LEU A 20 -3.28 3.64 -8.98
CA LEU A 20 -4.20 4.64 -8.45
C LEU A 20 -4.21 5.88 -9.34
N GLY A 21 -5.41 6.42 -9.53
CA GLY A 21 -5.62 7.74 -10.12
C GLY A 21 -5.19 8.87 -9.19
N PRO A 22 -5.25 10.13 -9.67
CA PRO A 22 -4.92 11.30 -8.86
C PRO A 22 -5.89 11.52 -7.68
N ASP A 23 -7.08 10.94 -7.74
CA ASP A 23 -8.11 10.90 -6.68
C ASP A 23 -7.88 9.76 -5.66
N GLY A 24 -6.87 8.92 -5.87
CA GLY A 24 -6.57 7.77 -5.02
C GLY A 24 -7.46 6.56 -5.28
N LEU A 25 -8.33 6.59 -6.30
CA LEU A 25 -9.16 5.47 -6.69
C LEU A 25 -8.44 4.53 -7.67
N PRO A 26 -8.83 3.25 -7.77
CA PRO A 26 -8.28 2.34 -8.77
C PRO A 26 -8.45 2.88 -10.20
N ASP A 27 -7.32 3.02 -10.91
CA ASP A 27 -7.24 3.40 -12.32
C ASP A 27 -6.80 2.18 -13.14
N GLY A 28 -7.74 1.23 -13.24
CA GLY A 28 -7.59 -0.05 -13.91
C GLY A 28 -8.00 -1.25 -13.04
N PRO A 29 -7.91 -2.47 -13.60
CA PRO A 29 -8.24 -3.69 -12.87
C PRO A 29 -7.21 -3.98 -11.78
N VAL A 30 -7.69 -4.52 -10.66
CA VAL A 30 -6.84 -5.14 -9.64
C VAL A 30 -6.23 -6.41 -10.23
N ARG A 31 -4.92 -6.55 -10.10
CA ARG A 31 -4.17 -7.73 -10.53
C ARG A 31 -3.68 -8.50 -9.31
N ARG A 32 -3.99 -9.80 -9.29
CA ARG A 32 -3.38 -10.76 -8.35
C ARG A 32 -2.02 -11.19 -8.90
N GLU A 33 -0.98 -11.03 -8.08
CA GLU A 33 0.39 -11.41 -8.41
C GLU A 33 0.96 -12.29 -7.31
N ALA A 34 1.53 -13.44 -7.68
CA ALA A 34 1.99 -14.45 -6.72
C ALA A 34 3.25 -14.03 -5.97
N ASP A 35 4.14 -13.25 -6.60
CA ASP A 35 5.40 -12.82 -6.01
C ASP A 35 5.35 -11.32 -5.66
N PRO A 36 5.32 -10.95 -4.37
CA PRO A 36 5.37 -9.56 -3.93
C PRO A 36 6.62 -8.82 -4.44
N ALA A 37 7.73 -9.53 -4.60
CA ALA A 37 9.00 -8.96 -5.03
C ALA A 37 8.94 -8.55 -6.50
N GLU A 38 8.45 -9.44 -7.34
CA GLU A 38 8.24 -9.19 -8.77
C GLU A 38 7.18 -8.10 -8.99
N ALA A 39 6.15 -8.07 -8.15
CA ALA A 39 5.14 -7.02 -8.19
C ALA A 39 5.76 -5.62 -8.02
N VAL A 40 6.79 -5.48 -7.17
CA VAL A 40 7.51 -4.22 -7.03
C VAL A 40 8.54 -4.01 -8.14
N ARG A 41 9.37 -5.01 -8.46
CA ARG A 41 10.48 -4.89 -9.42
C ARG A 41 10.02 -4.60 -10.85
N SER A 42 8.90 -5.17 -11.27
CA SER A 42 8.30 -4.93 -12.59
C SER A 42 7.76 -3.51 -12.76
N ARG A 43 7.77 -2.68 -11.70
CA ARG A 43 7.22 -1.32 -11.69
C ARG A 43 8.25 -0.28 -11.21
N PRO A 44 9.41 -0.14 -11.89
CA PRO A 44 10.49 0.76 -11.46
C PRO A 44 10.09 2.24 -11.48
N GLY A 45 9.00 2.60 -12.17
CA GLY A 45 8.49 3.95 -12.21
C GLY A 45 7.69 4.38 -10.98
N VAL A 46 7.20 3.48 -10.13
CA VAL A 46 6.27 3.86 -9.05
C VAL A 46 6.87 4.94 -8.16
N THR A 47 6.24 6.12 -8.14
CA THR A 47 6.70 7.24 -7.32
C THR A 47 6.35 7.07 -5.85
N ARG A 48 5.24 6.36 -5.59
CA ARG A 48 4.79 6.03 -4.25
C ARG A 48 3.89 4.79 -4.21
N TRP A 49 4.19 3.92 -3.28
CA TRP A 49 3.33 2.80 -2.91
C TRP A 49 2.30 3.23 -1.88
N VAL A 50 1.13 2.62 -1.88
CA VAL A 50 0.08 2.82 -0.90
C VAL A 50 -0.30 1.44 -0.37
N TRP A 51 -0.33 1.30 0.94
CA TRP A 51 -0.76 0.06 1.59
C TRP A 51 -1.53 0.38 2.87
N ARG A 52 -2.31 -0.61 3.34
CA ARG A 52 -3.05 -0.50 4.60
C ARG A 52 -2.10 -0.22 5.76
N SER A 53 -1.12 -1.11 5.96
CA SER A 53 -0.22 -1.10 7.11
C SER A 53 1.20 -1.46 6.70
N THR A 54 2.17 -0.61 7.05
CA THR A 54 3.59 -0.89 6.84
C THR A 54 4.04 -2.08 7.68
N ALA A 55 3.49 -2.22 8.88
CA ALA A 55 3.82 -3.33 9.79
C ALA A 55 3.43 -4.70 9.20
N GLU A 56 2.36 -4.74 8.41
CA GLU A 56 1.90 -5.93 7.69
C GLU A 56 2.71 -6.16 6.40
N VAL A 57 2.90 -5.11 5.59
CA VAL A 57 3.42 -5.25 4.21
C VAL A 57 4.94 -5.25 4.13
N TYR A 58 5.61 -4.37 4.86
CA TYR A 58 7.05 -4.16 4.67
C TYR A 58 7.91 -5.36 5.05
N PRO A 59 7.62 -6.12 6.13
CA PRO A 59 8.35 -7.34 6.44
C PRO A 59 8.29 -8.38 5.32
N LEU A 60 7.13 -8.54 4.66
CA LEU A 60 6.95 -9.45 3.54
C LEU A 60 7.83 -9.06 2.34
N LEU A 61 7.91 -7.77 2.02
CA LEU A 61 8.77 -7.27 0.94
C LEU A 61 10.27 -7.38 1.28
N LEU A 62 10.64 -7.10 2.53
CA LEU A 62 12.03 -7.25 2.97
C LEU A 62 12.49 -8.70 2.93
N ALA A 63 11.61 -9.65 3.30
CA ALA A 63 11.91 -11.08 3.25
C ALA A 63 12.20 -11.57 1.81
N THR A 64 11.70 -10.88 0.79
CA THR A 64 11.97 -11.19 -0.62
C THR A 64 13.12 -10.35 -1.22
N GLY A 65 13.83 -9.58 -0.37
CA GLY A 65 14.98 -8.75 -0.76
C GLY A 65 14.59 -7.43 -1.43
N VAL A 66 13.32 -7.04 -1.40
CA VAL A 66 12.85 -5.77 -1.96
C VAL A 66 12.85 -4.68 -0.90
N ARG A 67 13.36 -3.50 -1.28
CA ARG A 67 13.30 -2.29 -0.46
C ARG A 67 12.51 -1.22 -1.18
N VAL A 68 11.33 -0.90 -0.65
CA VAL A 68 10.53 0.25 -1.09
C VAL A 68 11.02 1.51 -0.36
N GLN A 69 11.30 2.57 -1.11
CA GLN A 69 11.82 3.83 -0.59
C GLN A 69 10.73 4.81 -0.14
N ARG A 70 9.55 4.77 -0.76
CA ARG A 70 8.45 5.71 -0.50
C ARG A 70 7.11 5.00 -0.50
N CYS A 71 6.37 5.14 0.60
CA CYS A 71 5.02 4.64 0.75
C CYS A 71 4.10 5.67 1.43
N HIS A 72 2.79 5.48 1.28
CA HIS A 72 1.77 5.94 2.21
C HIS A 72 1.24 4.73 2.97
N ASP A 73 1.16 4.91 4.28
CA ASP A 73 0.55 3.98 5.22
C ASP A 73 -0.80 4.57 5.62
N ILE A 74 -1.87 3.85 5.30
CA ILE A 74 -3.24 4.33 5.52
C ILE A 74 -3.54 4.38 7.02
N GLU A 75 -3.17 3.35 7.79
CA GLU A 75 -3.41 3.31 9.24
C GLU A 75 -2.69 4.45 9.97
N VAL A 76 -1.46 4.76 9.58
CA VAL A 76 -0.72 5.91 10.13
C VAL A 76 -1.41 7.22 9.76
N ALA A 77 -1.82 7.39 8.50
CA ALA A 77 -2.50 8.61 8.06
C ALA A 77 -3.83 8.80 8.82
N GLU A 78 -4.61 7.74 8.98
CA GLU A 78 -5.86 7.77 9.74
C GLU A 78 -5.64 8.13 11.21
N THR A 79 -4.64 7.52 11.85
CA THR A 79 -4.28 7.81 13.25
C THR A 79 -3.91 9.29 13.44
N LEU A 80 -3.17 9.86 12.50
CA LEU A 80 -2.79 11.28 12.53
C LEU A 80 -4.01 12.20 12.36
N LEU A 81 -4.92 11.88 11.43
CA LEU A 81 -6.13 12.66 11.20
C LEU A 81 -7.09 12.60 12.40
N LEU A 82 -7.29 11.42 12.98
CA LEU A 82 -8.08 11.27 14.20
C LEU A 82 -7.46 12.03 15.37
N GLY A 83 -6.14 11.97 15.54
CA GLY A 83 -5.43 12.75 16.54
C GLY A 83 -5.61 14.26 16.35
N HIS A 84 -5.59 14.74 15.11
CA HIS A 84 -5.86 16.14 14.78
C HIS A 84 -7.30 16.56 15.16
N GLU A 85 -8.27 15.65 15.02
CA GLU A 85 -9.67 15.86 15.41
C GLU A 85 -9.92 15.68 16.93
N GLY A 86 -8.90 15.33 17.72
CA GLY A 86 -9.05 15.05 19.16
C GLY A 86 -9.65 13.67 19.47
N ARG A 87 -9.67 12.78 18.48
CA ARG A 87 -10.30 11.45 18.52
C ARG A 87 -9.29 10.31 18.47
N TYR A 88 -8.07 10.57 18.96
CA TYR A 88 -6.99 9.60 18.94
C TYR A 88 -7.42 8.29 19.63
N GLY A 89 -7.23 7.16 18.95
CA GLY A 89 -7.59 5.83 19.45
C GLY A 89 -9.03 5.38 19.14
N GLU A 90 -9.87 6.23 18.54
CA GLU A 90 -11.19 5.81 18.06
C GLU A 90 -11.08 4.99 16.76
N PRO A 91 -11.90 3.94 16.57
CA PRO A 91 -12.06 3.31 15.27
C PRO A 91 -12.69 4.30 14.28
N ARG A 92 -12.13 4.39 13.08
CA ARG A 92 -12.70 5.22 12.00
C ARG A 92 -14.01 4.64 11.42
N SER A 93 -14.20 3.33 11.54
CA SER A 93 -15.37 2.59 11.03
C SER A 93 -16.44 2.30 12.10
N ALA A 94 -16.50 3.11 13.16
CA ALA A 94 -17.56 3.04 14.16
C ALA A 94 -18.95 3.28 13.54
#